data_AF-A0A920PG01-F1
#
_entry.id   AF-A0A920PG01-F1
#
_cell.length_a   1.000
_cell.length_b   1.000
_cell.length_c   1.000
_cell.angle_alpha   90.00
_cell.angle_beta   90.00
_cell.angle_gamma   90.00
#
_symmetry.space_group_name_H-M   'P 1'
#
loop_
_entity.id
_entity.type
_entity.pdbx_description
1 polymer ?
#
loop_
_entity_poly.entity_id
_entity_poly.type
_entity_poly.pdbx_seq_one_letter_code
_entity_poly.pdbx_strand_id
1 'polypeptide(L)' 'MNQTSKKWDNNSITIEEQFHDWYHEGLTSQDVALRTSEMYEDYSEWKTAKQRAFAESFKNLEQGD' A
#
# COMPACT_ATOMS: atom_id res chain seq x y z
N MET A 1 21.16 16.64 14.62
CA MET A 1 20.40 15.45 14.20
C MET A 1 19.81 15.75 12.84
N ASN A 2 20.40 15.21 11.77
CA ASN A 2 19.88 15.39 10.42
C ASN A 2 18.80 14.32 10.17
N GLN A 3 17.54 14.65 10.47
CA GLN A 3 16.41 13.86 9.99
C GLN A 3 16.23 14.18 8.51
N THR A 4 16.91 13.39 7.66
CA THR A 4 16.56 13.30 6.25
C THR A 4 15.25 12.53 6.18
N SER A 5 14.12 13.19 5.88
CA SER A 5 12.86 12.52 5.58
C SER A 5 13.12 11.46 4.51
N LYS A 6 13.07 10.19 4.90
CA LYS A 6 13.27 9.08 3.96
C LYS A 6 12.08 9.06 3.02
N LYS A 7 12.35 9.22 1.73
CA LYS A 7 11.34 9.08 0.69
C LYS A 7 11.09 7.58 0.52
N TRP A 8 9.93 7.10 0.96
CA TRP A 8 9.57 5.68 0.87
C TRP A 8 9.23 5.31 -0.57
N ASP A 9 9.92 4.33 -1.13
CA ASP A 9 9.55 3.72 -2.41
C ASP A 9 8.52 2.62 -2.10
N ASN A 10 7.28 2.82 -2.57
CA ASN A 10 6.09 2.00 -2.25
C ASN A 10 6.23 0.49 -2.53
N ASN A 11 7.31 0.06 -3.20
CA ASN A 11 7.52 -1.32 -3.62
C ASN A 11 8.45 -2.16 -2.71
N SER A 12 9.08 -1.57 -1.68
CA SER A 12 10.19 -2.25 -0.98
C SER A 12 10.05 -2.39 0.54
N ILE A 13 9.08 -1.72 1.15
CA ILE A 13 8.97 -1.63 2.61
C ILE A 13 7.56 -2.03 3.05
N THR A 14 7.48 -2.88 4.06
CA THR A 14 6.23 -3.38 4.64
C THR A 14 5.52 -2.28 5.45
N ILE A 15 4.19 -2.37 5.58
CA ILE A 15 3.39 -1.41 6.37
C ILE A 15 3.90 -1.32 7.82
N GLU A 16 4.38 -2.42 8.38
CA GLU A 16 4.93 -2.49 9.75
C GLU A 16 6.23 -1.69 9.90
N GLU A 17 7.12 -1.74 8.91
CA GLU A 17 8.37 -0.95 8.93
C GLU A 17 8.09 0.55 8.81
N GLN A 18 7.10 0.96 7.99
CA GLN A 18 6.68 2.37 7.92
C GLN A 18 6.03 2.85 9.22
N PHE A 19 5.28 2.00 9.91
CA PHE A 19 4.70 2.30 11.21
C PHE A 19 5.78 2.60 12.27
N HIS A 20 6.83 1.77 12.32
CA HIS A 20 7.95 1.97 13.23
C HIS A 20 8.69 3.30 12.96
N ASP A 21 8.93 3.62 11.69
CA ASP A 21 9.60 4.86 11.33
C ASP A 21 8.73 6.10 11.63
N TRP A 22 7.42 6.03 11.39
CA TRP A 22 6.52 7.13 11.76
C TRP A 22 6.46 7.39 13.27
N TYR A 23 6.49 6.32 14.07
CA TYR A 23 6.56 6.45 15.52
C TYR A 23 7.86 7.14 15.97
N HIS A 24 8.98 6.85 15.31
CA HIS A 24 10.28 7.46 15.58
C HIS A 24 10.44 8.88 15.00
N GLU A 25 9.64 9.27 14.01
CA GLU A 25 9.57 10.62 13.44
C GLU A 25 8.75 11.61 14.30
N GLY A 26 8.14 11.15 15.40
CA GLY A 26 7.39 12.00 16.32
C GLY A 26 5.97 12.31 15.86
N LEU A 27 5.43 11.53 14.92
CA LEU A 27 4.01 11.58 14.55
C LEU A 27 3.14 11.13 15.73
N THR A 28 1.97 11.74 15.88
CA THR A 28 1.04 11.33 16.92
C THR A 28 0.41 9.99 16.54
N SER A 29 -0.13 9.27 17.53
CA SER A 29 -0.88 8.04 17.27
C SER A 29 -2.05 8.24 16.31
N GLN A 30 -2.63 9.44 16.28
CA GLN A 30 -3.74 9.79 15.40
C GLN A 30 -3.27 9.99 13.95
N ASP A 31 -2.11 10.62 13.74
CA ASP A 31 -1.50 10.78 12.42
C ASP A 31 -1.09 9.43 11.82
N VAL A 32 -0.53 8.55 12.66
CA VAL A 32 -0.13 7.19 12.28
C VAL A 32 -1.35 6.36 11.89
N ALA A 33 -2.45 6.45 12.66
CA ALA A 33 -3.69 5.75 12.35
C ALA A 33 -4.29 6.19 11.01
N LEU A 34 -4.29 7.50 10.72
CA LEU A 34 -4.78 8.04 9.45
C LEU A 34 -3.98 7.50 8.26
N ARG A 35 -2.65 7.64 8.30
CA ARG A 35 -1.76 7.18 7.23
C ARG A 35 -1.83 5.67 7.01
N THR A 36 -1.95 4.90 8.09
CA THR A 36 -2.11 3.45 8.00
C THR A 36 -3.44 3.08 7.33
N SER A 37 -4.52 3.79 7.65
CA SER A 37 -5.83 3.58 7.02
C SER A 37 -5.79 3.84 5.51
N GLU A 38 -5.18 4.96 5.10
CA GLU A 38 -5.00 5.31 3.68
C GLU A 38 -4.21 4.22 2.92
N MET A 39 -3.12 3.71 3.51
CA MET A 39 -2.36 2.60 2.91
C MET A 39 -3.18 1.31 2.76
N TYR A 40 -4.06 0.99 3.72
CA TYR A 40 -4.92 -0.19 3.62
C TYR A 40 -5.99 -0.02 2.54
N GLU A 41 -6.54 1.19 2.37
CA GLU A 41 -7.47 1.50 1.28
C GLU A 41 -6.78 1.32 -0.08
N ASP A 42 -5.60 1.92 -0.28
CA ASP A 42 -4.80 1.77 -1.50
C ASP A 42 -4.50 0.29 -1.81
N TYR A 43 -4.12 -0.49 -0.78
CA TYR A 43 -3.87 -1.91 -0.93
C TYR A 43 -5.13 -2.70 -1.33
N SER A 44 -6.28 -2.36 -0.75
CA SER A 44 -7.57 -2.97 -1.06
C SER A 44 -7.99 -2.70 -2.51
N GLU A 45 -7.83 -1.46 -2.97
CA GLU A 45 -8.11 -1.06 -4.34
C GLU A 45 -7.19 -1.78 -5.33
N TRP A 46 -5.88 -1.80 -5.07
CA TRP A 46 -4.90 -2.53 -5.89
C TRP A 46 -5.25 -4.02 -5.98
N LYS A 47 -5.59 -4.65 -4.86
CA LYS A 47 -5.95 -6.07 -4.82
C LYS A 47 -7.21 -6.35 -5.64
N THR A 48 -8.21 -5.48 -5.54
CA THR A 48 -9.46 -5.58 -6.30
C THR A 48 -9.20 -5.44 -7.80
N ALA A 49 -8.40 -4.45 -8.20
CA ALA A 49 -8.01 -4.25 -9.60
C ALA A 49 -7.26 -5.47 -10.15
N LYS A 50 -6.32 -6.03 -9.38
CA LYS A 50 -5.58 -7.24 -9.76
C LYS A 50 -6.49 -8.45 -9.93
N GLN A 51 -7.45 -8.65 -9.02
CA GLN A 51 -8.43 -9.73 -9.13
C GLN A 51 -9.34 -9.58 -10.35
N ARG A 52 -9.77 -8.36 -10.67
CA ARG A 52 -10.56 -8.07 -11.88
C ARG A 52 -9.77 -8.39 -13.15
N ALA A 53 -8.54 -7.89 -13.26
CA ALA A 53 -7.66 -8.16 -14.41
C ALA A 53 -7.41 -9.67 -14.59
N PHE A 54 -7.24 -10.40 -13.49
CA PHE A 54 -7.12 -11.86 -13.54
C PHE A 54 -8.39 -12.53 -14.06
N ALA A 55 -9.57 -12.14 -13.57
CA ALA A 55 -10.85 -12.68 -14.03
C ALA A 55 -11.13 -12.37 -15.51
N GLU A 56 -10.79 -11.16 -15.98
CA GLU A 56 -10.91 -10.77 -17.39
C GLU A 56 -10.00 -11.60 -18.30
N SER A 57 -8.82 -11.99 -17.80
CA SER A 57 -7.89 -12.85 -18.55
C SER A 57 -8.50 -14.21 -18.89
N PHE A 58 -9.38 -14.77 -18.05
CA PHE A 58 -10.10 -16.01 -18.36
C PHE A 58 -11.24 -15.81 -19.37
N LYS A 59 -11.97 -14.70 -19.28
CA LYS A 59 -13.04 -14.39 -20.25
C LYS A 59 -12.51 -14.25 -21.67
N ASN A 60 -11.32 -13.67 -21.82
CA ASN A 60 -10.68 -13.52 -23.13
C ASN A 60 -10.16 -14.86 -23.69
N LEU A 61 -9.93 -15.86 -22.84
CA LEU A 61 -9.58 -17.22 -23.27
C LEU A 61 -10.82 -18.02 -23.71
N GLU A 62 -11.97 -17.83 -23.06
CA GLU A 62 -13.23 -18.50 -23.44
C GLU A 62 -13.86 -17.92 -24.72
N GLN A 63 -13.50 -16.70 -25.14
CA GLN A 63 -14.02 -16.07 -26.36
C GLN A 63 -13.12 -16.28 -27.61
N GLY A 64 -11.99 -16.98 -27.44
CA GLY A 64 -11.01 -17.24 -28.50
C GLY A 64 -11.06 -18.65 -29.12
N ASP A 65 -11.99 -19.49 -28.68
CA ASP A 65 -12.33 -20.83 -29.23
C ASP A 65 -13.68 -20.77 -29.99
#